data_AF-A0A9P7JF73-F1
#
_entry.id   AF-A0A9P7JF73-F1
#
_cell.length_a   1.000
_cell.length_b   1.000
_cell.length_c   1.000
_cell.angle_alpha   90.00
_cell.angle_beta   90.00
_cell.angle_gamma   90.00
#
_symmetry.space_group_name_H-M   'P 1'
#
loop_
_entity.id
_entity.type
_entity.pdbx_description
1 polymer ?
#
loop_
_entity_poly.entity_id
_entity_poly.type
_entity_poly.pdbx_seq_one_letter_code
_entity_poly.pdbx_strand_id
1 'polypeptide(L)'
;MHLPAGMPFATRFNEINFENLIANATLGSVQAIAQLATLASDHACLPTQYERMIKVAYLLLDAMRIPHGEDPSVDDVEAQCAALTFIGSTFFIWISDDKMASGLIADLLSHWGDIRRWILYIYDEFIQAESFVINTRRDCKTAVVTFLALTRDRMLSGWSKKVVADTKIMPLIFALWNLETTDARFSSHTGQFNAYRESVVLNSCFLISHETKSPIDWDKALLPFDGRPDIASRIALMHLSQEMARQYLDPECIAWDVHIVTALSFRDDMRGALLNLGAIVKITHVIHLIVGRSFDRAHLTYAARCISNASLFLRIRMQENDGNPWMSEAIRSDLIKGLLKSERYIPFMDNDKARDALSDILHMIIPAYTVYRSLLLPIAKAVDEIINLGLDKQLDKRGKLYEGWVCLQETTERRKLLNYDGPEKVHVQTCHNDNVCRIVYIFGATLTHNQCRKTVSTGTLKRCGGCLHTYYCSKSCQRYDWRRGKHKAYCTRVQERSAWSRERPTVLVQDPH
;
A
#
# COMPACT_ATOMS: atom_id res chain seq x y z
N MET A 1 7.03 24.96 8.63
CA MET A 1 6.17 26.16 8.50
C MET A 1 6.67 27.18 9.51
N HIS A 2 7.24 28.30 9.08
CA HIS A 2 7.55 29.41 9.99
C HIS A 2 6.24 30.13 10.31
N LEU A 3 5.79 30.07 11.56
CA LEU A 3 4.64 30.82 12.03
C LEU A 3 4.96 32.33 11.95
N PRO A 4 4.04 33.17 11.47
CA PRO A 4 4.26 34.60 11.37
C PRO A 4 4.44 35.21 12.77
N ALA A 5 5.62 35.79 13.01
CA ALA A 5 5.93 36.52 14.23
C ALA A 5 5.13 37.83 14.24
N GLY A 6 4.05 37.88 15.02
CA GLY A 6 3.36 39.16 15.28
C GLY A 6 1.84 39.11 15.44
N MET A 7 1.24 38.07 16.03
CA MET A 7 -0.14 38.20 16.52
C MET A 7 -0.17 38.77 17.94
N PRO A 8 -0.81 39.93 18.17
CA PRO A 8 -0.94 40.53 19.47
C PRO A 8 -2.16 39.96 20.23
N PHE A 9 -2.02 39.85 21.55
CA PHE A 9 -3.06 39.57 22.56
C PHE A 9 -3.71 38.18 22.55
N ALA A 10 -3.07 37.24 23.26
CA ALA A 10 -3.82 36.27 24.05
C ALA A 10 -4.65 37.06 25.07
N THR A 11 -5.96 37.15 24.86
CA THR A 11 -6.90 37.50 25.92
C THR A 11 -6.66 36.50 27.04
N ARG A 12 -6.24 36.98 28.23
CA ARG A 12 -6.06 36.11 29.40
C ARG A 12 -7.39 35.40 29.64
N PHE A 13 -7.45 34.12 29.31
CA PHE A 13 -8.54 33.27 29.74
C PHE A 13 -8.59 33.38 31.27
N ASN A 14 -9.77 33.71 31.81
CA ASN A 14 -9.94 33.97 33.23
C ASN A 14 -9.48 32.73 34.03
N GLU A 15 -8.49 32.90 34.93
CA GLU A 15 -7.94 31.79 35.74
C GLU A 15 -9.04 31.04 36.49
N ILE A 16 -10.07 31.75 36.98
CA ILE A 16 -11.23 31.15 37.66
C ILE A 16 -11.98 30.18 36.76
N ASN A 17 -12.13 30.51 35.47
CA ASN A 17 -12.78 29.61 34.52
C ASN A 17 -11.91 28.37 34.26
N PHE A 18 -10.59 28.53 34.18
CA PHE A 18 -9.68 27.42 33.97
C PHE A 18 -9.69 26.41 35.14
N GLU A 19 -9.66 26.90 36.39
CA GLU A 19 -9.73 26.03 37.57
C GLU A 19 -11.04 25.22 37.63
N ASN A 20 -12.17 25.85 37.29
CA ASN A 20 -13.46 25.16 37.23
C ASN A 20 -13.46 24.06 36.15
N LEU A 21 -12.84 24.32 34.98
CA LEU A 21 -12.72 23.31 33.93
C LEU A 21 -11.84 22.13 34.37
N ILE A 22 -10.70 22.39 35.02
CA ILE A 22 -9.83 21.34 35.57
C ILE A 22 -10.56 20.50 36.61
N ALA A 23 -11.29 21.13 37.54
CA ALA A 23 -12.05 20.43 38.56
C ALA A 23 -13.13 19.54 37.94
N ASN A 24 -13.92 20.08 37.00
CA ASN A 24 -14.98 19.33 36.32
C ASN A 24 -14.42 18.19 35.46
N ALA A 25 -13.32 18.42 34.74
CA ALA A 25 -12.65 17.38 33.95
C ALA A 25 -12.08 16.26 34.85
N THR A 26 -11.56 16.61 36.04
CA THR A 26 -11.08 15.64 37.04
C THR A 26 -12.22 14.73 37.52
N LEU A 27 -13.44 15.25 37.59
CA LEU A 27 -14.66 14.51 37.90
C LEU A 27 -15.23 13.73 36.68
N GLY A 28 -14.54 13.73 35.54
CA GLY A 28 -14.96 13.01 34.33
C GLY A 28 -15.93 13.76 33.42
N SER A 29 -16.10 15.07 33.59
CA SER A 29 -16.99 15.86 32.70
C SER A 29 -16.44 15.92 31.26
N VAL A 30 -17.09 15.19 30.35
CA VAL A 30 -16.76 15.16 28.90
C VAL A 30 -16.78 16.57 28.30
N GLN A 31 -17.77 17.39 28.66
CA GLN A 31 -17.87 18.77 28.18
C GLN A 31 -16.67 19.62 28.63
N ALA A 32 -16.22 19.47 29.88
CA ALA A 32 -15.05 20.19 30.37
C ALA A 32 -13.78 19.74 29.63
N ILE A 33 -13.61 18.43 29.40
CA ILE A 33 -12.47 17.89 28.64
C ILE A 33 -12.46 18.44 27.20
N ALA A 34 -13.62 18.50 26.54
CA ALA A 34 -13.75 19.06 25.20
C ALA A 34 -13.38 20.56 25.17
N GLN A 35 -13.82 21.35 26.15
CA GLN A 35 -13.44 22.76 26.27
C GLN A 35 -11.94 22.93 26.53
N LEU A 36 -11.33 22.07 27.33
CA LEU A 36 -9.88 22.02 27.51
C LEU A 36 -9.18 21.67 26.17
N ALA A 37 -9.71 20.74 25.38
CA ALA A 37 -9.17 20.43 24.05
C ALA A 37 -9.16 21.64 23.11
N THR A 38 -10.26 22.40 23.08
CA THR A 38 -10.34 23.65 22.31
C THR A 38 -9.31 24.68 22.79
N LEU A 39 -9.20 24.90 24.11
CA LEU A 39 -8.22 25.83 24.67
C LEU A 39 -6.78 25.46 24.31
N ALA A 40 -6.45 24.17 24.36
CA ALA A 40 -5.13 23.66 24.01
C ALA A 40 -4.84 23.74 22.50
N SER A 41 -5.85 23.53 21.65
CA SER A 41 -5.71 23.56 20.19
C SER A 41 -5.56 24.98 19.65
N ASP A 42 -6.27 25.95 20.24
CA ASP A 42 -6.25 27.35 19.82
C ASP A 42 -5.04 28.13 20.36
N HIS A 43 -4.10 27.46 21.03
CA HIS A 43 -2.99 28.08 21.75
C HIS A 43 -3.44 29.15 22.77
N ALA A 44 -4.65 28.99 23.33
CA ALA A 44 -5.26 29.94 24.24
C ALA A 44 -4.86 29.72 25.71
N CYS A 45 -4.08 28.67 26.01
CA CYS A 45 -3.56 28.38 27.35
C CYS A 45 -2.04 28.56 27.44
N LEU A 46 -1.53 28.71 28.67
CA LEU A 46 -0.09 28.74 28.96
C LEU A 46 0.49 27.32 28.98
N PRO A 47 1.81 27.14 28.72
CA PRO A 47 2.52 25.88 28.92
C PRO A 47 2.20 25.16 30.23
N THR A 48 2.23 25.89 31.35
CA THR A 48 1.94 25.34 32.69
C THR A 48 0.47 24.93 32.86
N GLN A 49 -0.45 25.57 32.15
CA GLN A 49 -1.86 25.16 32.12
C GLN A 49 -2.01 23.86 31.34
N TYR A 50 -1.34 23.73 30.19
CA TYR A 50 -1.36 22.50 29.40
C TYR A 50 -0.79 21.30 30.17
N GLU A 51 0.31 21.47 30.91
CA GLU A 51 0.85 20.43 31.80
C GLU A 51 -0.15 19.96 32.86
N ARG A 52 -1.04 20.84 33.34
CA ARG A 52 -2.10 20.46 34.27
C ARG A 52 -3.23 19.72 33.57
N MET A 53 -3.61 20.18 32.38
CA MET A 53 -4.65 19.54 31.56
C MET A 53 -4.26 18.11 31.18
N ILE A 54 -3.01 17.89 30.74
CA ILE A 54 -2.52 16.55 30.38
C ILE A 54 -2.47 15.62 31.58
N LYS A 55 -2.13 16.12 32.78
CA LYS A 55 -2.18 15.34 34.03
C LYS A 55 -3.60 14.90 34.39
N VAL A 56 -4.60 15.76 34.15
CA VAL A 56 -6.01 15.35 34.31
C VAL A 56 -6.37 14.23 33.34
N ALA A 57 -5.94 14.33 32.07
CA ALA A 57 -6.18 13.27 31.09
C ALA A 57 -5.51 11.94 31.51
N TYR A 58 -4.27 11.97 32.00
CA TYR A 58 -3.60 10.77 32.52
C TYR A 58 -4.28 10.20 33.77
N LEU A 59 -4.79 11.05 34.66
CA LEU A 59 -5.57 10.61 35.83
C LEU A 59 -6.87 9.88 35.44
N LEU A 60 -7.54 10.34 34.38
CA LEU A 60 -8.73 9.67 33.84
C LEU A 60 -8.37 8.32 33.19
N LEU A 61 -7.17 8.22 32.62
CA LEU A 61 -6.63 7.03 31.98
C LEU A 61 -5.79 6.15 32.92
N ASP A 62 -5.95 6.28 34.24
CA ASP A 62 -5.36 5.36 35.22
C ASP A 62 -6.01 3.96 35.05
N ALA A 63 -5.19 2.93 34.87
CA ALA A 63 -5.67 1.57 34.67
C ALA A 63 -6.45 1.00 35.86
N MET A 64 -6.26 1.54 37.07
CA MET A 64 -7.03 1.17 38.24
C MET A 64 -8.51 1.59 38.16
N ARG A 65 -8.86 2.46 37.20
CA ARG A 65 -10.23 2.89 36.93
C ARG A 65 -10.94 2.04 35.88
N ILE A 66 -10.28 1.04 35.29
CA ILE A 66 -10.91 0.14 34.32
C ILE A 66 -11.98 -0.69 35.07
N PRO A 67 -13.24 -0.69 34.63
CA PRO A 67 -14.29 -1.47 35.26
C PRO A 67 -13.97 -2.97 35.31
N HIS A 68 -14.39 -3.62 36.39
CA HIS A 68 -14.26 -5.08 36.58
C HIS A 68 -15.63 -5.80 36.64
N GLY A 69 -16.72 -5.10 36.26
CA GLY A 69 -18.09 -5.63 36.27
C GLY A 69 -18.43 -6.45 35.02
N GLU A 70 -19.52 -7.23 35.10
CA GLU A 70 -19.98 -8.10 34.00
C GLU A 70 -20.67 -7.33 32.86
N ASP A 71 -21.16 -6.12 33.11
CA ASP A 71 -21.86 -5.29 32.12
C ASP A 71 -21.25 -3.88 32.06
N PRO A 72 -20.39 -3.59 31.06
CA PRO A 72 -19.84 -2.24 30.87
C PRO A 72 -20.92 -1.24 30.48
N SER A 73 -20.99 -0.08 31.14
CA SER A 73 -21.85 1.04 30.75
C SER A 73 -21.12 1.97 29.79
N VAL A 74 -21.86 2.65 28.91
CA VAL A 74 -21.31 3.71 28.04
C VAL A 74 -20.72 4.84 28.89
N ASP A 75 -21.41 5.20 29.98
CA ASP A 75 -20.99 6.24 30.91
C ASP A 75 -19.61 5.94 31.55
N ASP A 76 -19.20 4.67 31.58
CA ASP A 76 -17.92 4.25 32.17
C ASP A 76 -16.70 4.62 31.31
N VAL A 77 -16.90 4.94 30.01
CA VAL A 77 -15.80 5.17 29.06
C VAL A 77 -15.82 6.53 28.37
N GLU A 78 -16.91 7.30 28.45
CA GLU A 78 -17.01 8.57 27.72
C GLU A 78 -15.88 9.53 28.10
N ALA A 79 -15.57 9.64 29.39
CA ALA A 79 -14.50 10.51 29.88
C ALA A 79 -13.11 10.06 29.40
N GLN A 80 -12.88 8.76 29.29
CA GLN A 80 -11.63 8.15 28.83
C GLN A 80 -11.47 8.30 27.33
N CYS A 81 -12.54 8.11 26.55
CA CYS A 81 -12.56 8.42 25.13
C CYS A 81 -12.29 9.91 24.87
N ALA A 82 -12.89 10.80 25.67
CA ALA A 82 -12.62 12.23 25.61
C ALA A 82 -11.15 12.55 25.96
N ALA A 83 -10.58 11.89 26.98
CA ALA A 83 -9.18 12.05 27.36
C ALA A 83 -8.21 11.55 26.28
N LEU A 84 -8.46 10.39 25.67
CA LEU A 84 -7.67 9.87 24.53
C LEU A 84 -7.72 10.83 23.34
N THR A 85 -8.91 11.34 23.02
CA THR A 85 -9.13 12.31 21.93
C THR A 85 -8.44 13.63 22.22
N PHE A 86 -8.50 14.12 23.46
CA PHE A 86 -7.78 15.31 23.92
C PHE A 86 -6.28 15.13 23.68
N ILE A 87 -5.67 14.07 24.21
CA ILE A 87 -4.23 13.83 24.05
C ILE A 87 -3.89 13.69 22.56
N GLY A 88 -4.62 12.85 21.81
CA GLY A 88 -4.33 12.62 20.40
C GLY A 88 -4.45 13.86 19.50
N SER A 89 -5.32 14.80 19.85
CA SER A 89 -5.54 16.02 19.06
C SER A 89 -4.67 17.20 19.47
N THR A 90 -4.22 17.28 20.72
CA THR A 90 -3.46 18.44 21.21
C THR A 90 -1.96 18.17 21.36
N PHE A 91 -1.54 16.92 21.59
CA PHE A 91 -0.18 16.64 22.05
C PHE A 91 0.92 17.05 21.05
N PHE A 92 0.71 16.85 19.75
CA PHE A 92 1.70 17.23 18.72
C PHE A 92 1.96 18.74 18.65
N ILE A 93 0.94 19.56 19.00
CA ILE A 93 1.04 21.01 19.04
C ILE A 93 2.04 21.43 20.12
N TRP A 94 1.95 20.81 21.29
CA TRP A 94 2.69 21.22 22.47
C TRP A 94 4.08 20.59 22.58
N ILE A 95 4.31 19.42 21.99
CA ILE A 95 5.68 18.89 21.85
C ILE A 95 6.54 19.69 20.86
N SER A 96 5.94 20.56 20.05
CA SER A 96 6.69 21.49 19.20
C SER A 96 7.36 22.63 19.99
N ASP A 97 7.02 22.81 21.28
CA ASP A 97 7.74 23.70 22.20
C ASP A 97 8.91 22.95 22.84
N ASP A 98 10.13 23.34 22.48
CA ASP A 98 11.39 22.73 22.97
C ASP A 98 11.48 22.64 24.50
N LYS A 99 10.89 23.59 25.23
CA LYS A 99 10.93 23.62 26.70
C LYS A 99 10.02 22.56 27.31
N MET A 100 8.91 22.25 26.66
CA MET A 100 7.92 21.29 27.15
C MET A 100 8.17 19.88 26.63
N ALA A 101 8.67 19.76 25.40
CA ALA A 101 8.74 18.50 24.65
C ALA A 101 9.31 17.34 25.47
N SER A 102 10.45 17.54 26.11
CA SER A 102 11.13 16.49 26.88
C SER A 102 10.31 15.99 28.06
N GLY A 103 9.66 16.91 28.80
CA GLY A 103 8.81 16.57 29.95
C GLY A 103 7.54 15.85 29.52
N LEU A 104 6.84 16.38 28.51
CA LEU A 104 5.62 15.77 27.97
C LEU A 104 5.88 14.36 27.42
N ILE A 105 6.98 14.17 26.68
CA ILE A 105 7.37 12.85 26.14
C ILE A 105 7.70 11.87 27.26
N ALA A 106 8.43 12.31 28.29
CA ALA A 106 8.74 11.47 29.45
C ALA A 106 7.47 11.05 30.19
N ASP A 107 6.52 11.96 30.38
CA ASP A 107 5.24 11.70 31.02
C ASP A 107 4.35 10.75 30.19
N LEU A 108 4.32 10.92 28.85
CA LEU A 108 3.62 9.98 27.97
C LEU A 108 4.21 8.56 28.08
N LEU A 109 5.54 8.45 28.14
CA LEU A 109 6.22 7.17 28.25
C LEU A 109 6.00 6.50 29.61
N SER A 110 5.85 7.28 30.70
CA SER A 110 5.58 6.74 32.04
C SER A 110 4.15 6.25 32.19
N HIS A 111 3.17 6.92 31.56
CA HIS A 111 1.76 6.54 31.59
C HIS A 111 1.35 5.59 30.46
N TRP A 112 2.25 5.25 29.53
CA TRP A 112 1.93 4.38 28.39
C TRP A 112 1.33 3.03 28.82
N GLY A 113 1.79 2.46 29.94
CA GLY A 113 1.25 1.19 30.45
C GLY A 113 -0.24 1.23 30.74
N ASP A 114 -0.73 2.34 31.30
CA ASP A 114 -2.13 2.51 31.69
C ASP A 114 -3.00 2.86 30.49
N ILE A 115 -2.54 3.80 29.67
CA ILE A 115 -3.18 4.17 28.40
C ILE A 115 -3.36 2.94 27.51
N ARG A 116 -2.32 2.11 27.40
CA ARG A 116 -2.36 0.86 26.64
C ARG A 116 -3.45 -0.08 27.13
N ARG A 117 -3.66 -0.22 28.44
CA ARG A 117 -4.71 -1.08 29.00
C ARG A 117 -6.10 -0.54 28.67
N TRP A 118 -6.30 0.77 28.77
CA TRP A 118 -7.54 1.42 28.35
C TRP A 118 -7.85 1.24 26.87
N ILE A 119 -6.86 1.39 25.99
CA ILE A 119 -7.04 1.16 24.54
C ILE A 119 -7.52 -0.26 24.26
N LEU A 120 -6.92 -1.26 24.92
CA LEU A 120 -7.31 -2.67 24.76
C LEU A 120 -8.72 -2.91 25.30
N TYR A 121 -9.03 -2.39 26.49
CA TYR A 121 -10.36 -2.50 27.09
C TYR A 121 -11.46 -1.88 26.22
N ILE A 122 -11.27 -0.64 25.76
CA ILE A 122 -12.22 0.05 24.87
C ILE A 122 -12.43 -0.74 23.57
N TYR A 123 -11.36 -1.32 23.03
CA TYR A 123 -11.48 -2.13 21.83
C TYR A 123 -12.27 -3.42 22.05
N ASP A 124 -11.92 -4.19 23.09
CA ASP A 124 -12.54 -5.50 23.37
C ASP A 124 -14.01 -5.35 23.81
N GLU A 125 -14.29 -4.42 24.73
CA GLU A 125 -15.61 -4.30 25.36
C GLU A 125 -16.59 -3.39 24.60
N PHE A 126 -16.11 -2.42 23.81
CA PHE A 126 -16.99 -1.46 23.12
C PHE A 126 -16.91 -1.59 21.61
N ILE A 127 -15.71 -1.50 21.03
CA ILE A 127 -15.58 -1.47 19.56
C ILE A 127 -16.01 -2.81 18.95
N GLN A 128 -15.59 -3.94 19.52
CA GLN A 128 -15.95 -5.28 19.04
C GLN A 128 -17.35 -5.73 19.46
N ALA A 129 -17.88 -5.22 20.57
CA ALA A 129 -19.17 -5.63 21.09
C ALA A 129 -20.34 -5.15 20.22
N GLU A 130 -20.98 -6.09 19.52
CA GLU A 130 -22.13 -5.81 18.64
C GLU A 130 -23.40 -5.39 19.40
N SER A 131 -23.44 -5.60 20.72
CA SER A 131 -24.53 -5.18 21.60
C SER A 131 -24.66 -3.66 21.74
N PHE A 132 -23.56 -2.92 21.56
CA PHE A 132 -23.57 -1.45 21.68
C PHE A 132 -24.07 -0.77 20.41
N VAL A 133 -24.71 0.39 20.61
CA VAL A 133 -25.16 1.27 19.52
C VAL A 133 -23.96 1.67 18.67
N ILE A 134 -24.15 1.64 17.34
CA ILE A 134 -23.08 1.90 16.37
C ILE A 134 -22.37 3.24 16.59
N ASN A 135 -23.08 4.28 17.02
CA ASN A 135 -22.48 5.61 17.27
C ASN A 135 -21.44 5.54 18.40
N THR A 136 -21.79 4.93 19.54
CA THR A 136 -20.85 4.72 20.65
C THR A 136 -19.61 3.94 20.21
N ARG A 137 -19.79 2.88 19.41
CA ARG A 137 -18.67 2.09 18.87
C ARG A 137 -17.77 2.93 17.97
N ARG A 138 -18.34 3.81 17.16
CA ARG A 138 -17.60 4.75 16.30
C ARG A 138 -16.85 5.78 17.12
N ASP A 139 -17.47 6.37 18.13
CA ASP A 139 -16.85 7.37 19.00
C ASP A 139 -15.66 6.77 19.76
N CYS A 140 -15.82 5.56 20.31
CA CYS A 140 -14.74 4.78 20.93
C CYS A 140 -13.60 4.52 19.96
N LYS A 141 -13.92 4.05 18.74
CA LYS A 141 -12.93 3.82 17.67
C LYS A 141 -12.17 5.11 17.35
N THR A 142 -12.89 6.22 17.12
CA THR A 142 -12.29 7.51 16.80
C THR A 142 -11.35 7.96 17.90
N ALA A 143 -11.73 7.85 19.17
CA ALA A 143 -10.86 8.20 20.30
C ALA A 143 -9.54 7.40 20.30
N VAL A 144 -9.63 6.08 20.12
CA VAL A 144 -8.44 5.20 20.05
C VAL A 144 -7.55 5.57 18.87
N VAL A 145 -8.14 5.77 17.69
CA VAL A 145 -7.39 6.06 16.45
C VAL A 145 -6.76 7.45 16.49
N THR A 146 -7.48 8.44 17.01
CA THR A 146 -6.95 9.80 17.23
C THR A 146 -5.73 9.77 18.15
N PHE A 147 -5.77 8.99 19.24
CA PHE A 147 -4.60 8.82 20.10
C PHE A 147 -3.45 8.10 19.39
N LEU A 148 -3.72 6.97 18.73
CA LEU A 148 -2.69 6.21 18.01
C LEU A 148 -2.10 6.96 16.80
N ALA A 149 -2.81 7.95 16.26
CA ALA A 149 -2.31 8.83 15.20
C ALA A 149 -1.10 9.68 15.65
N LEU A 150 -0.83 9.79 16.95
CA LEU A 150 0.42 10.35 17.46
C LEU A 150 1.66 9.61 16.94
N THR A 151 1.51 8.35 16.48
CA THR A 151 2.63 7.56 15.93
C THR A 151 3.25 8.18 14.68
N ARG A 152 2.53 9.09 14.02
CA ARG A 152 2.99 9.88 12.89
C ARG A 152 4.09 10.88 13.25
N ASP A 153 4.11 11.35 14.49
CA ASP A 153 5.02 12.43 14.89
C ASP A 153 6.44 11.89 15.10
N ARG A 154 7.40 12.50 14.41
CA ARG A 154 8.81 12.09 14.45
C ARG A 154 9.44 12.32 15.83
N MET A 155 8.98 13.34 16.58
CA MET A 155 9.46 13.60 17.94
C MET A 155 9.06 12.47 18.89
N LEU A 156 8.00 11.73 18.57
CA LEU A 156 7.51 10.60 19.35
C LEU A 156 8.09 9.25 18.90
N SER A 157 9.13 9.24 18.06
CA SER A 157 9.73 8.00 17.54
C SER A 157 10.06 6.98 18.63
N GLY A 158 10.53 7.39 19.81
CA GLY A 158 10.79 6.51 20.94
C GLY A 158 9.53 5.79 21.47
N TRP A 159 8.40 6.50 21.58
CA TRP A 159 7.11 5.93 21.96
C TRP A 159 6.51 5.11 20.81
N SER A 160 6.58 5.59 19.56
CA SER A 160 6.08 4.87 18.39
C SER A 160 6.76 3.50 18.22
N LYS A 161 8.05 3.36 18.56
CA LYS A 161 8.73 2.05 18.61
C LYS A 161 8.06 1.08 19.59
N LYS A 162 7.62 1.56 20.76
CA LYS A 162 6.89 0.73 21.73
C LYS A 162 5.55 0.28 21.17
N VAL A 163 4.82 1.16 20.48
CA VAL A 163 3.56 0.80 19.81
C VAL A 163 3.79 -0.29 18.75
N VAL A 164 4.78 -0.11 17.88
CA VAL A 164 5.11 -1.06 16.80
C VAL A 164 5.58 -2.42 17.33
N ALA A 165 6.30 -2.45 18.45
CA ALA A 165 6.78 -3.70 19.06
C ALA A 165 5.71 -4.37 19.96
N ASP A 166 4.56 -3.75 20.18
CA ASP A 166 3.55 -4.24 21.10
C ASP A 166 2.71 -5.35 20.48
N THR A 167 2.78 -6.55 21.06
CA THR A 167 2.09 -7.75 20.57
C THR A 167 0.58 -7.74 20.75
N LYS A 168 0.00 -6.75 21.46
CA LYS A 168 -1.45 -6.56 21.58
C LYS A 168 -1.95 -5.33 20.81
N ILE A 169 -1.19 -4.24 20.77
CA ILE A 169 -1.61 -3.03 20.06
C ILE A 169 -1.47 -3.16 18.54
N MET A 170 -0.41 -3.80 18.03
CA MET A 170 -0.30 -4.00 16.58
C MET A 170 -1.45 -4.82 15.97
N PRO A 171 -1.85 -5.99 16.53
CA PRO A 171 -3.04 -6.70 16.07
C PRO A 171 -4.31 -5.83 16.13
N LEU A 172 -4.49 -5.03 17.19
CA LEU A 172 -5.61 -4.11 17.30
C LEU A 172 -5.61 -3.08 16.16
N ILE A 173 -4.47 -2.49 15.80
CA ILE A 173 -4.38 -1.55 14.67
C ILE A 173 -4.81 -2.22 13.36
N PHE A 174 -4.36 -3.45 13.11
CA PHE A 174 -4.79 -4.23 11.95
C PHE A 174 -6.29 -4.56 11.98
N ALA A 175 -6.85 -4.84 13.16
CA ALA A 175 -8.28 -5.10 13.31
C ALA A 175 -9.13 -3.85 13.06
N LEU A 176 -8.72 -2.68 13.56
CA LEU A 176 -9.40 -1.42 13.30
C LEU A 176 -9.38 -1.07 11.80
N TRP A 177 -8.25 -1.29 11.13
CA TRP A 177 -8.12 -1.10 9.69
C TRP A 177 -8.96 -2.11 8.88
N ASN A 178 -9.02 -3.38 9.32
CA ASN A 178 -9.93 -4.37 8.74
C ASN A 178 -11.39 -3.92 8.88
N LEU A 179 -11.77 -3.45 10.06
CA LEU A 179 -13.12 -2.95 10.35
C LEU A 179 -13.48 -1.73 9.49
N GLU A 180 -12.56 -0.78 9.30
CA GLU A 180 -12.74 0.37 8.39
C GLU A 180 -13.07 -0.07 6.96
N THR A 181 -12.39 -1.12 6.50
CA THR A 181 -12.47 -1.60 5.12
C THR A 181 -13.71 -2.46 4.87
N THR A 182 -14.05 -3.33 5.83
CA THR A 182 -15.08 -4.37 5.67
C THR A 182 -16.48 -3.91 6.10
N ASP A 183 -16.57 -2.95 7.01
CA ASP A 183 -17.85 -2.42 7.49
C ASP A 183 -18.00 -0.95 7.15
N ALA A 184 -18.88 -0.67 6.19
CA ALA A 184 -19.19 0.68 5.74
C ALA A 184 -19.65 1.61 6.88
N ARG A 185 -20.21 1.06 7.96
CA ARG A 185 -20.63 1.83 9.14
C ARG A 185 -19.44 2.35 9.94
N PHE A 186 -18.29 1.69 9.89
CA PHE A 186 -17.06 2.15 10.55
C PHE A 186 -16.14 2.95 9.64
N SER A 187 -16.54 3.12 8.38
CA SER A 187 -15.73 3.78 7.40
C SER A 187 -15.57 5.27 7.70
N SER A 188 -14.32 5.75 7.72
CA SER A 188 -13.97 7.15 7.99
C SER A 188 -14.41 8.11 6.87
N HIS A 189 -14.96 7.56 5.78
CA HIS A 189 -15.47 8.27 4.60
C HIS A 189 -16.51 9.36 4.91
N THR A 190 -17.21 9.26 6.03
CA THR A 190 -18.28 10.20 6.39
C THR A 190 -17.83 11.38 7.26
N GLY A 191 -16.56 11.42 7.67
CA GLY A 191 -16.03 12.44 8.60
C GLY A 191 -15.31 13.61 7.92
N GLN A 192 -15.30 14.78 8.57
CA GLN A 192 -14.63 16.00 8.09
C GLN A 192 -13.10 16.03 8.29
N PHE A 193 -12.52 15.15 9.12
CA PHE A 193 -11.11 15.22 9.49
C PHE A 193 -10.30 14.01 8.98
N ASN A 194 -9.45 14.24 7.98
CA ASN A 194 -8.58 13.21 7.38
C ASN A 194 -7.41 12.78 8.27
N ALA A 195 -7.09 13.53 9.33
CA ALA A 195 -5.89 13.31 10.14
C ALA A 195 -5.94 12.03 11.01
N TYR A 196 -7.12 11.44 11.18
CA TYR A 196 -7.39 10.37 12.16
C TYR A 196 -8.00 9.12 11.50
N ARG A 197 -7.36 8.60 10.43
CA ARG A 197 -7.77 7.35 9.79
C ARG A 197 -6.89 6.17 10.20
N GLU A 198 -7.43 4.96 10.14
CA GLU A 198 -6.69 3.75 10.53
C GLU A 198 -5.52 3.47 9.57
N SER A 199 -5.71 3.72 8.27
CA SER A 199 -4.63 3.61 7.28
C SER A 199 -3.44 4.52 7.60
N VAL A 200 -3.68 5.69 8.20
CA VAL A 200 -2.60 6.59 8.64
C VAL A 200 -1.78 5.97 9.75
N VAL A 201 -2.45 5.45 10.77
CA VAL A 201 -1.81 4.82 11.93
C VAL A 201 -0.98 3.63 11.47
N LEU A 202 -1.57 2.75 10.65
CA LEU A 202 -0.89 1.58 10.11
C LEU A 202 0.30 1.96 9.22
N ASN A 203 0.13 2.93 8.34
CA ASN A 203 1.20 3.46 7.49
C ASN A 203 2.36 4.00 8.33
N SER A 204 2.07 4.77 9.38
CA SER A 204 3.08 5.28 10.32
C SER A 204 3.81 4.17 11.06
N CYS A 205 3.10 3.12 11.49
CA CYS A 205 3.73 1.96 12.10
C CYS A 205 4.72 1.27 11.15
N PHE A 206 4.40 1.14 9.86
CA PHE A 206 5.35 0.60 8.87
C PHE A 206 6.57 1.49 8.65
N LEU A 207 6.37 2.82 8.57
CA LEU A 207 7.48 3.76 8.45
C LEU A 207 8.41 3.67 9.66
N ILE A 208 7.87 3.67 10.87
CA ILE A 208 8.64 3.53 12.11
C ILE A 208 9.36 2.18 12.16
N SER A 209 8.69 1.09 11.81
CA SER A 209 9.32 -0.24 11.74
C SER A 209 10.54 -0.23 10.80
N HIS A 210 10.41 0.37 9.62
CA HIS A 210 11.47 0.47 8.64
C HIS A 210 12.63 1.37 9.09
N GLU A 211 12.33 2.61 9.50
CA GLU A 211 13.32 3.62 9.88
C GLU A 211 14.12 3.22 11.13
N THR A 212 13.43 2.58 12.08
CA THR A 212 14.01 2.27 13.39
C THR A 212 14.46 0.82 13.53
N LYS A 213 14.21 -0.01 12.51
CA LYS A 213 14.40 -1.48 12.53
C LYS A 213 13.63 -2.15 13.67
N SER A 214 12.51 -1.58 14.10
CA SER A 214 11.65 -2.20 15.12
C SER A 214 10.85 -3.31 14.46
N PRO A 215 10.99 -4.57 14.90
CA PRO A 215 10.30 -5.69 14.28
C PRO A 215 8.80 -5.63 14.57
N ILE A 216 7.99 -5.97 13.56
CA ILE A 216 6.56 -6.27 13.74
C ILE A 216 6.45 -7.78 13.95
N ASP A 217 5.77 -8.19 15.03
CA ASP A 217 5.38 -9.58 15.24
C ASP A 217 4.22 -9.92 14.29
N TRP A 218 4.56 -10.43 13.11
CA TRP A 218 3.59 -10.72 12.05
C TRP A 218 2.61 -11.82 12.43
N ASP A 219 3.01 -12.80 13.24
CA ASP A 219 2.13 -13.89 13.66
C ASP A 219 0.99 -13.33 14.53
N LYS A 220 1.30 -12.37 15.40
CA LYS A 220 0.29 -11.66 16.19
C LYS A 220 -0.47 -10.63 15.36
N ALA A 221 0.22 -9.82 14.57
CA ALA A 221 -0.39 -8.76 13.77
C ALA A 221 -1.46 -9.28 12.80
N LEU A 222 -1.37 -10.55 12.39
CA LEU A 222 -2.32 -11.20 11.48
C LEU A 222 -3.46 -11.95 12.15
N LEU A 223 -3.53 -11.98 13.49
CA LEU A 223 -4.67 -12.56 14.21
C LEU A 223 -6.04 -12.02 13.75
N PRO A 224 -6.23 -10.72 13.46
CA PRO A 224 -7.51 -10.20 12.94
C PRO A 224 -7.92 -10.76 11.57
N PHE A 225 -7.02 -11.49 10.91
CA PHE A 225 -7.25 -12.15 9.63
C PHE A 225 -7.06 -13.67 9.74
N ASP A 226 -7.31 -14.26 10.91
CA ASP A 226 -7.13 -15.69 11.20
C ASP A 226 -5.71 -16.20 10.92
N GLY A 227 -4.70 -15.31 11.06
CA GLY A 227 -3.31 -15.61 10.71
C GLY A 227 -3.06 -15.76 9.20
N ARG A 228 -4.02 -15.37 8.34
CA ARG A 228 -3.98 -15.59 6.89
C ARG A 228 -3.44 -14.38 6.10
N PRO A 229 -2.25 -14.51 5.48
CA PRO A 229 -1.63 -13.45 4.68
C PRO A 229 -2.47 -12.99 3.48
N ASP A 230 -3.24 -13.92 2.88
CA ASP A 230 -4.04 -13.66 1.69
C ASP A 230 -5.27 -12.80 1.98
N ILE A 231 -5.85 -12.93 3.18
CA ILE A 231 -6.95 -12.07 3.62
C ILE A 231 -6.44 -10.65 3.84
N ALA A 232 -5.35 -10.46 4.58
CA ALA A 232 -4.75 -9.14 4.79
C ALA A 232 -4.39 -8.45 3.46
N SER A 233 -3.85 -9.21 2.50
CA SER A 233 -3.51 -8.70 1.14
C SER A 233 -4.76 -8.28 0.36
N ARG A 234 -5.88 -9.01 0.51
CA ARG A 234 -7.18 -8.64 -0.08
C ARG A 234 -7.73 -7.37 0.54
N ILE A 235 -7.67 -7.25 1.86
CA ILE A 235 -8.09 -6.03 2.58
C ILE A 235 -7.27 -4.83 2.12
N ALA A 236 -5.95 -4.97 1.95
CA ALA A 236 -5.08 -3.91 1.43
C ALA A 236 -5.54 -3.37 0.07
N LEU A 237 -5.78 -4.27 -0.88
CA LEU A 237 -6.22 -3.88 -2.23
C LEU A 237 -7.68 -3.42 -2.27
N MET A 238 -8.53 -3.93 -1.36
CA MET A 238 -9.92 -3.50 -1.23
C MET A 238 -10.00 -2.06 -0.71
N HIS A 239 -9.26 -1.74 0.36
CA HIS A 239 -9.18 -0.39 0.91
C HIS A 239 -8.67 0.62 -0.13
N LEU A 240 -7.56 0.30 -0.81
CA LEU A 240 -7.05 1.13 -1.90
C LEU A 240 -8.10 1.33 -3.01
N SER A 241 -8.88 0.30 -3.34
CA SER A 241 -9.92 0.40 -4.36
C SER A 241 -11.08 1.29 -3.91
N GLN A 242 -11.46 1.25 -2.64
CA GLN A 242 -12.47 2.12 -2.06
C GLN A 242 -12.02 3.59 -2.14
N GLU A 243 -10.76 3.90 -1.76
CA GLU A 243 -10.21 5.25 -1.89
C GLU A 243 -10.18 5.74 -3.34
N MET A 244 -9.79 4.87 -4.29
CA MET A 244 -9.76 5.20 -5.72
C MET A 244 -11.15 5.44 -6.32
N ALA A 245 -12.20 4.81 -5.76
CA ALA A 245 -13.56 4.92 -6.24
C ALA A 245 -14.29 6.19 -5.74
N ARG A 246 -13.67 6.96 -4.83
CA ARG A 246 -14.28 8.17 -4.27
C ARG A 246 -14.48 9.26 -5.33
N GLN A 247 -15.60 9.98 -5.22
CA GLN A 247 -15.89 11.16 -6.04
C GLN A 247 -14.86 12.27 -5.79
N TYR A 248 -14.52 12.50 -4.52
CA TYR A 248 -13.48 13.43 -4.08
C TYR A 248 -12.25 12.64 -3.67
N LEU A 249 -11.24 12.68 -4.54
CA LEU A 249 -9.98 11.98 -4.31
C LEU A 249 -9.11 12.75 -3.34
N ASP A 250 -8.74 12.10 -2.25
CA ASP A 250 -7.71 12.57 -1.33
C ASP A 250 -6.38 11.86 -1.67
N PRO A 251 -5.43 12.53 -2.33
CA PRO A 251 -4.16 11.92 -2.69
C PRO A 251 -3.29 11.62 -1.46
N GLU A 252 -3.53 12.22 -0.29
CA GLU A 252 -2.81 11.86 0.92
C GLU A 252 -3.21 10.45 1.37
N CYS A 253 -4.51 10.16 1.36
CA CYS A 253 -5.05 8.85 1.72
C CYS A 253 -4.59 7.75 0.76
N ILE A 254 -4.66 8.01 -0.55
CA ILE A 254 -4.18 7.06 -1.56
C ILE A 254 -2.67 6.81 -1.39
N ALA A 255 -1.88 7.83 -1.03
CA ALA A 255 -0.44 7.67 -0.83
C ALA A 255 -0.13 6.71 0.34
N TRP A 256 -0.91 6.77 1.43
CA TRP A 256 -0.78 5.85 2.57
C TRP A 256 -1.14 4.43 2.18
N ASP A 257 -2.24 4.23 1.46
CA ASP A 257 -2.68 2.90 1.03
C ASP A 257 -1.70 2.23 0.08
N VAL A 258 -1.16 2.98 -0.88
CA VAL A 258 -0.12 2.49 -1.78
C VAL A 258 1.14 2.13 -0.99
N HIS A 259 1.50 2.91 0.03
CA HIS A 259 2.63 2.58 0.90
C HIS A 259 2.35 1.33 1.74
N ILE A 260 1.15 1.15 2.29
CA ILE A 260 0.73 -0.08 2.99
C ILE A 260 0.86 -1.29 2.08
N VAL A 261 0.31 -1.24 0.85
CA VAL A 261 0.44 -2.32 -0.15
C VAL A 261 1.92 -2.61 -0.43
N THR A 262 2.74 -1.57 -0.53
CA THR A 262 4.20 -1.70 -0.75
C THR A 262 4.89 -2.35 0.44
N ALA A 263 4.59 -1.91 1.67
CA ALA A 263 5.15 -2.44 2.90
C ALA A 263 4.82 -3.92 3.08
N LEU A 264 3.55 -4.30 2.92
CA LEU A 264 3.10 -5.69 2.99
C LEU A 264 3.79 -6.58 1.94
N SER A 265 4.09 -6.04 0.76
CA SER A 265 4.77 -6.78 -0.31
C SER A 265 6.21 -7.21 0.03
N PHE A 266 6.82 -6.65 1.07
CA PHE A 266 8.14 -7.10 1.51
C PHE A 266 8.10 -8.49 2.16
N ARG A 267 6.95 -8.94 2.68
CA ARG A 267 6.77 -10.30 3.21
C ARG A 267 6.44 -11.27 2.07
N ASP A 268 7.16 -12.40 1.97
CA ASP A 268 7.09 -13.29 0.80
C ASP A 268 5.69 -13.89 0.57
N ASP A 269 4.98 -14.26 1.63
CA ASP A 269 3.64 -14.86 1.59
C ASP A 269 2.55 -13.84 1.17
N MET A 270 2.61 -12.61 1.68
CA MET A 270 1.74 -11.50 1.23
C MET A 270 2.07 -11.04 -0.17
N ARG A 271 3.36 -11.03 -0.54
CA ARG A 271 3.79 -10.65 -1.89
C ARG A 271 3.13 -11.52 -2.94
N GLY A 272 3.19 -12.84 -2.76
CA GLY A 272 2.52 -13.79 -3.64
C GLY A 272 1.02 -13.53 -3.71
N ALA A 273 0.36 -13.33 -2.56
CA ALA A 273 -1.06 -13.04 -2.50
C ALA A 273 -1.44 -11.72 -3.20
N LEU A 274 -0.71 -10.63 -2.97
CA LEU A 274 -0.92 -9.32 -3.60
C LEU A 274 -0.77 -9.40 -5.12
N LEU A 275 0.31 -10.03 -5.61
CA LEU A 275 0.55 -10.20 -7.04
C LEU A 275 -0.57 -11.01 -7.69
N ASN A 276 -0.97 -12.11 -7.05
CA ASN A 276 -2.11 -12.89 -7.48
C ASN A 276 -3.35 -11.97 -7.57
N LEU A 277 -3.71 -11.26 -6.50
CA LEU A 277 -4.87 -10.36 -6.46
C LEU A 277 -4.84 -9.17 -7.44
N GLY A 278 -3.85 -9.07 -8.33
CA GLY A 278 -3.78 -8.07 -9.38
C GLY A 278 -3.23 -6.74 -8.90
N ALA A 279 -2.36 -6.75 -7.89
CA ALA A 279 -1.74 -5.53 -7.36
C ALA A 279 -1.02 -4.72 -8.44
N ILE A 280 -0.36 -5.36 -9.42
CA ILE A 280 0.31 -4.66 -10.52
C ILE A 280 -0.66 -3.75 -11.28
N VAL A 281 -1.79 -4.31 -11.73
CA VAL A 281 -2.84 -3.58 -12.45
C VAL A 281 -3.39 -2.45 -11.58
N LYS A 282 -3.74 -2.73 -10.32
CA LYS A 282 -4.31 -1.73 -9.41
C LYS A 282 -3.33 -0.57 -9.14
N ILE A 283 -2.06 -0.87 -8.90
CA ILE A 283 -1.04 0.16 -8.67
C ILE A 283 -0.75 0.97 -9.94
N THR A 284 -0.76 0.34 -11.12
CA THR A 284 -0.71 1.10 -12.38
C THR A 284 -1.92 2.01 -12.55
N HIS A 285 -3.13 1.55 -12.20
CA HIS A 285 -4.32 2.39 -12.22
C HIS A 285 -4.25 3.57 -11.25
N VAL A 286 -3.59 3.44 -10.08
CA VAL A 286 -3.34 4.58 -9.20
C VAL A 286 -2.54 5.66 -9.92
N ILE A 287 -1.46 5.29 -10.63
CA ILE A 287 -0.68 6.26 -11.41
C ILE A 287 -1.58 6.98 -12.42
N HIS A 288 -2.38 6.24 -13.19
CA HIS A 288 -3.32 6.82 -14.15
C HIS A 288 -4.36 7.74 -13.51
N LEU A 289 -4.90 7.35 -12.37
CA LEU A 289 -5.88 8.13 -11.62
C LEU A 289 -5.28 9.47 -11.19
N ILE A 290 -4.08 9.46 -10.62
CA ILE A 290 -3.41 10.67 -10.14
C ILE A 290 -3.02 11.57 -11.33
N VAL A 291 -2.39 11.04 -12.38
CA VAL A 291 -2.01 11.87 -13.54
C VAL A 291 -3.20 12.34 -14.38
N GLY A 292 -4.37 11.72 -14.23
CA GLY A 292 -5.61 12.12 -14.87
C GLY A 292 -6.33 13.28 -14.18
N ARG A 293 -5.91 13.67 -12.96
CA ARG A 293 -6.60 14.67 -12.13
C ARG A 293 -5.77 15.93 -11.95
N SER A 294 -6.43 17.06 -11.76
CA SER A 294 -5.81 18.31 -11.33
C SER A 294 -5.90 18.42 -9.81
N PHE A 295 -4.78 18.74 -9.16
CA PHE A 295 -4.73 18.97 -7.72
C PHE A 295 -4.28 20.40 -7.46
N ASP A 296 -4.74 20.99 -6.35
CA ASP A 296 -4.19 22.25 -5.87
C ASP A 296 -2.73 22.09 -5.41
N ARG A 297 -2.05 23.21 -5.19
CA ARG A 297 -0.63 23.22 -4.80
C ARG A 297 -0.36 22.48 -3.48
N ALA A 298 -1.32 22.46 -2.54
CA ALA A 298 -1.15 21.79 -1.26
C ALA A 298 -1.17 20.26 -1.43
N HIS A 299 -1.94 19.76 -2.38
CA HIS A 299 -2.10 18.34 -2.66
C HIS A 299 -1.10 17.78 -3.69
N LEU A 300 -0.34 18.63 -4.40
CA LEU A 300 0.66 18.18 -5.38
C LEU A 300 1.75 17.30 -4.78
N THR A 301 2.22 17.61 -3.55
CA THR A 301 3.21 16.78 -2.85
C THR A 301 2.67 15.38 -2.54
N TYR A 302 1.41 15.28 -2.11
CA TYR A 302 0.77 13.99 -1.84
C TYR A 302 0.50 13.19 -3.12
N ALA A 303 0.09 13.86 -4.19
CA ALA A 303 -0.06 13.25 -5.52
C ALA A 303 1.30 12.71 -6.02
N ALA A 304 2.38 13.48 -5.87
CA ALA A 304 3.73 13.02 -6.20
C ALA A 304 4.18 11.83 -5.34
N ARG A 305 3.80 11.82 -4.06
CA ARG A 305 4.06 10.68 -3.15
C ARG A 305 3.29 9.42 -3.55
N CYS A 306 2.04 9.53 -4.01
CA CYS A 306 1.30 8.40 -4.58
C CYS A 306 2.08 7.76 -5.74
N ILE A 307 2.49 8.58 -6.71
CA ILE A 307 3.22 8.13 -7.89
C ILE A 307 4.56 7.50 -7.49
N SER A 308 5.27 8.12 -6.53
CA SER A 308 6.55 7.63 -6.02
C SER A 308 6.41 6.25 -5.37
N ASN A 309 5.45 6.08 -4.47
CA ASN A 309 5.20 4.80 -3.80
C ASN A 309 4.74 3.73 -4.79
N ALA A 310 3.87 4.09 -5.74
CA ALA A 310 3.41 3.19 -6.79
C ALA A 310 4.57 2.73 -7.70
N SER A 311 5.44 3.66 -8.09
CA SER A 311 6.61 3.37 -8.91
C SER A 311 7.63 2.50 -8.16
N LEU A 312 7.83 2.74 -6.86
CA LEU A 312 8.68 1.89 -6.03
C LEU A 312 8.14 0.46 -5.95
N PHE A 313 6.84 0.28 -5.73
CA PHE A 313 6.19 -1.03 -5.77
C PHE A 313 6.44 -1.73 -7.11
N LEU A 314 6.14 -1.06 -8.22
CA LEU A 314 6.27 -1.62 -9.56
C LEU A 314 7.72 -1.97 -9.89
N ARG A 315 8.67 -1.08 -9.58
CA ARG A 315 10.11 -1.28 -9.79
C ARG A 315 10.59 -2.58 -9.14
N ILE A 316 10.15 -2.85 -7.91
CA ILE A 316 10.57 -4.03 -7.15
C ILE A 316 9.80 -5.26 -7.63
N ARG A 317 8.47 -5.18 -7.78
CA ARG A 317 7.60 -6.35 -7.90
C ARG A 317 7.36 -6.84 -9.31
N MET A 318 7.53 -6.01 -10.34
CA MET A 318 7.39 -6.46 -11.73
C MET A 318 8.47 -7.48 -12.14
N GLN A 319 9.57 -7.56 -11.39
CA GLN A 319 10.70 -8.45 -11.67
C GLN A 319 10.62 -9.80 -10.93
N GLU A 320 9.57 -10.00 -10.12
CA GLU A 320 9.37 -11.24 -9.34
C GLU A 320 9.00 -12.43 -10.26
N ASN A 321 9.47 -13.64 -9.93
CA ASN A 321 9.10 -14.89 -10.61
C ASN A 321 9.15 -14.81 -12.15
N ASP A 322 10.34 -14.62 -12.73
CA ASP A 322 10.60 -14.38 -14.17
C ASP A 322 10.02 -13.08 -14.75
N GLY A 323 9.17 -12.38 -13.98
CA GLY A 323 8.59 -11.06 -14.25
C GLY A 323 7.66 -10.99 -15.45
N ASN A 324 7.57 -12.01 -16.31
CA ASN A 324 6.81 -11.92 -17.54
C ASN A 324 5.30 -11.71 -17.32
N PRO A 325 4.62 -12.42 -16.39
CA PRO A 325 3.20 -12.20 -16.16
C PRO A 325 2.92 -10.77 -15.69
N TRP A 326 3.72 -10.26 -14.77
CA TRP A 326 3.56 -8.95 -14.13
C TRP A 326 3.90 -7.82 -15.10
N MET A 327 4.98 -7.96 -15.86
CA MET A 327 5.30 -7.03 -16.95
C MET A 327 4.18 -6.98 -17.98
N SER A 328 3.62 -8.14 -18.35
CA SER A 328 2.51 -8.19 -19.29
C SER A 328 1.25 -7.49 -18.76
N GLU A 329 0.93 -7.67 -17.47
CA GLU A 329 -0.17 -6.95 -16.81
C GLU A 329 0.07 -5.43 -16.79
N ALA A 330 1.28 -5.00 -16.41
CA ALA A 330 1.64 -3.58 -16.35
C ALA A 330 1.55 -2.88 -17.72
N ILE A 331 2.11 -3.49 -18.77
CA ILE A 331 2.07 -2.93 -20.13
C ILE A 331 0.64 -2.88 -20.67
N ARG A 332 -0.17 -3.91 -20.40
CA ARG A 332 -1.61 -3.91 -20.77
C ARG A 332 -2.44 -2.89 -20.00
N SER A 333 -1.92 -2.40 -18.88
CA SER A 333 -2.56 -1.37 -18.05
C SER A 333 -1.98 0.03 -18.35
N ASP A 334 -1.38 0.23 -19.53
CA ASP A 334 -0.83 1.51 -20.02
C ASP A 334 0.28 2.13 -19.15
N LEU A 335 1.04 1.31 -18.40
CA LEU A 335 2.06 1.81 -17.47
C LEU A 335 2.99 2.87 -18.06
N ILE A 336 3.50 2.67 -19.28
CA ILE A 336 4.44 3.61 -19.92
C ILE A 336 3.81 5.00 -20.05
N LYS A 337 2.54 5.07 -20.50
CA LYS A 337 1.78 6.31 -20.65
C LYS A 337 1.55 7.00 -19.30
N GLY A 338 1.23 6.22 -18.26
CA GLY A 338 1.09 6.72 -16.89
C GLY A 338 2.39 7.33 -16.35
N LEU A 339 3.51 6.65 -16.56
CA LEU A 339 4.83 7.12 -16.13
C LEU A 339 5.22 8.43 -16.82
N LEU A 340 5.07 8.54 -18.14
CA LEU A 340 5.41 9.79 -18.85
C LEU A 340 4.55 10.98 -18.42
N LYS A 341 3.25 10.76 -18.19
CA LYS A 341 2.36 11.82 -17.67
C LYS A 341 2.70 12.23 -16.23
N SER A 342 3.53 11.46 -15.53
CA SER A 342 3.98 11.79 -14.18
C SER A 342 5.05 12.88 -14.13
N GLU A 343 5.62 13.29 -15.28
CA GLU A 343 6.65 14.33 -15.41
C GLU A 343 6.35 15.59 -14.56
N ARG A 344 5.11 16.08 -14.66
CA ARG A 344 4.67 17.30 -13.93
C ARG A 344 4.72 17.18 -12.40
N TYR A 345 4.80 15.97 -11.86
CA TYR A 345 4.85 15.71 -10.41
C TYR A 345 6.27 15.50 -9.88
N ILE A 346 7.26 15.26 -10.76
CA ILE A 346 8.66 15.02 -10.36
C ILE A 346 9.24 16.12 -9.46
N PRO A 347 8.98 17.43 -9.71
CA PRO A 347 9.48 18.49 -8.84
C PRO A 347 8.97 18.42 -7.40
N PHE A 348 7.82 17.76 -7.17
CA PHE A 348 7.17 17.65 -5.87
C PHE A 348 7.49 16.34 -5.13
N MET A 349 8.32 15.46 -5.70
CA MET A 349 8.73 14.21 -5.06
C MET A 349 9.76 14.46 -3.93
N ASP A 350 9.62 13.70 -2.84
CA ASP A 350 10.34 13.91 -1.58
C ASP A 350 11.88 13.76 -1.69
N ASN A 351 12.38 12.88 -2.56
CA ASN A 351 13.81 12.58 -2.68
C ASN A 351 14.19 11.99 -4.05
N ASP A 352 15.48 11.93 -4.34
CA ASP A 352 16.00 11.44 -5.62
C ASP A 352 15.72 9.96 -5.85
N LYS A 353 15.69 9.12 -4.80
CA LYS A 353 15.35 7.69 -4.95
C LYS A 353 13.93 7.49 -5.47
N ALA A 354 12.99 8.34 -5.04
CA ALA A 354 11.63 8.34 -5.54
C ALA A 354 11.56 8.74 -7.02
N ARG A 355 12.32 9.78 -7.42
CA ARG A 355 12.43 10.23 -8.82
C ARG A 355 13.08 9.16 -9.71
N ASP A 356 14.14 8.54 -9.21
CA ASP A 356 14.88 7.49 -9.91
C ASP A 356 14.03 6.25 -10.15
N ALA A 357 13.05 5.95 -9.29
CA ALA A 357 12.19 4.77 -9.48
C ALA A 357 11.39 4.82 -10.79
N LEU A 358 10.93 5.99 -11.22
CA LEU A 358 10.22 6.14 -12.51
C LEU A 358 11.18 5.95 -13.68
N SER A 359 12.34 6.61 -13.62
CA SER A 359 13.36 6.51 -14.66
C SER A 359 13.88 5.08 -14.79
N ASP A 360 14.16 4.38 -13.68
CA ASP A 360 14.63 3.00 -13.66
C ASP A 360 13.66 2.04 -14.37
N ILE A 361 12.35 2.26 -14.20
CA ILE A 361 11.35 1.43 -14.88
C ILE A 361 11.47 1.58 -16.40
N LEU A 362 11.62 2.81 -16.91
CA LEU A 362 11.74 3.07 -18.35
C LEU A 362 13.13 2.76 -18.90
N HIS A 363 14.19 3.02 -18.13
CA HIS A 363 15.59 2.93 -18.57
C HIS A 363 16.15 1.50 -18.47
N MET A 364 15.81 0.77 -17.42
CA MET A 364 16.40 -0.54 -17.14
C MET A 364 15.38 -1.67 -17.22
N ILE A 365 14.25 -1.51 -16.53
CA ILE A 365 13.34 -2.64 -16.29
C ILE A 365 12.59 -2.99 -17.58
N ILE A 366 11.76 -2.12 -18.13
CA ILE A 366 11.00 -2.43 -19.36
C ILE A 366 11.94 -2.81 -20.52
N PRO A 367 13.06 -2.08 -20.77
CA PRO A 367 14.04 -2.48 -21.78
C PRO A 367 14.63 -3.86 -21.55
N ALA A 368 14.83 -4.33 -20.32
CA ALA A 368 15.29 -5.71 -20.11
C ALA A 368 14.31 -6.75 -20.65
N TYR A 369 13.01 -6.48 -20.61
CA TYR A 369 11.96 -7.43 -21.04
C TYR A 369 11.64 -7.40 -22.53
N THR A 370 12.16 -6.43 -23.29
CA THR A 370 11.97 -6.42 -24.75
C THR A 370 12.72 -7.57 -25.48
N VAL A 371 13.49 -8.41 -24.74
CA VAL A 371 14.08 -9.66 -25.27
C VAL A 371 13.00 -10.72 -25.50
N TYR A 372 11.91 -10.66 -24.73
CA TYR A 372 10.80 -11.58 -24.85
C TYR A 372 9.88 -11.09 -25.97
N ARG A 373 9.79 -11.85 -27.06
CA ARG A 373 8.92 -11.52 -28.20
C ARG A 373 7.46 -11.26 -27.79
N SER A 374 6.95 -11.99 -26.79
CA SER A 374 5.60 -11.80 -26.24
C SER A 374 5.39 -10.45 -25.56
N LEU A 375 6.46 -9.77 -25.13
CA LEU A 375 6.40 -8.44 -24.49
C LEU A 375 6.90 -7.34 -25.43
N LEU A 376 7.85 -7.64 -26.33
CA LEU A 376 8.36 -6.67 -27.30
C LEU A 376 7.23 -6.06 -28.14
N LEU A 377 6.32 -6.86 -28.69
CA LEU A 377 5.25 -6.35 -29.55
C LEU A 377 4.28 -5.43 -28.80
N PRO A 378 3.75 -5.79 -27.61
CA PRO A 378 2.99 -4.85 -26.79
C PRO A 378 3.75 -3.57 -26.42
N ILE A 379 5.03 -3.68 -26.04
CA ILE A 379 5.86 -2.52 -25.69
C ILE A 379 6.05 -1.60 -26.89
N ALA A 380 6.38 -2.17 -28.07
CA ALA A 380 6.50 -1.43 -29.32
C ALA A 380 5.22 -0.68 -29.66
N LYS A 381 4.07 -1.34 -29.57
CA LYS A 381 2.77 -0.71 -29.79
C LYS A 381 2.53 0.47 -28.84
N ALA A 382 2.84 0.30 -27.55
CA ALA A 382 2.70 1.35 -26.56
C ALA A 382 3.65 2.54 -26.81
N VAL A 383 4.89 2.26 -27.22
CA VAL A 383 5.86 3.29 -27.63
C VAL A 383 5.36 4.08 -28.83
N ASP A 384 4.89 3.39 -29.88
CA ASP A 384 4.35 4.01 -31.09
C ASP A 384 3.11 4.88 -30.76
N GLU A 385 2.22 4.41 -29.87
CA GLU A 385 1.07 5.20 -29.40
C GLU A 385 1.50 6.50 -28.71
N ILE A 386 2.50 6.45 -27.83
CA ILE A 386 3.00 7.62 -27.10
C ILE A 386 3.56 8.68 -28.06
N ILE A 387 4.35 8.25 -29.04
CA ILE A 387 4.92 9.12 -30.08
C ILE A 387 3.80 9.76 -30.92
N ASN A 388 2.82 8.97 -31.33
CA ASN A 388 1.67 9.45 -32.11
C ASN A 388 0.82 10.46 -31.34
N LEU A 389 0.68 10.29 -30.02
CA LEU A 389 0.00 11.24 -29.13
C LEU A 389 0.85 12.48 -28.81
N GLY A 390 2.14 12.49 -29.17
CA GLY A 390 3.08 13.59 -28.88
C GLY A 390 3.34 13.80 -27.39
N LEU A 391 3.17 12.76 -26.56
CA LEU A 391 3.41 12.83 -25.12
C LEU A 391 4.90 12.92 -24.79
N ASP A 392 5.75 12.33 -25.63
CA ASP A 392 7.22 12.41 -25.57
C ASP A 392 7.73 13.86 -25.65
N LYS A 393 7.03 14.72 -26.39
CA LYS A 393 7.39 16.13 -26.57
C LYS A 393 7.14 16.99 -25.32
N GLN A 394 6.37 16.48 -24.36
CA GLN A 394 6.02 17.19 -23.11
C GLN A 394 7.03 16.96 -21.99
N LEU A 395 7.99 16.04 -22.19
CA LEU A 395 9.01 15.69 -21.20
C LEU A 395 10.10 16.76 -21.12
N ASP A 396 10.64 17.00 -19.92
CA ASP A 396 11.86 17.79 -19.76
C ASP A 396 13.03 17.02 -20.37
N LYS A 397 13.57 17.53 -21.48
CA LYS A 397 14.69 16.91 -22.21
C LYS A 397 15.98 16.80 -21.39
N ARG A 398 16.07 17.51 -20.25
CA ARG A 398 17.20 17.44 -19.31
C ARG A 398 16.93 16.50 -18.12
N GLY A 399 15.72 15.98 -18.00
CA GLY A 399 15.31 15.12 -16.90
C GLY A 399 15.65 13.65 -17.12
N LYS A 400 15.92 12.91 -16.03
CA LYS A 400 16.18 11.46 -16.05
C LYS A 400 15.01 10.65 -16.62
N LEU A 401 13.77 11.14 -16.54
CA LEU A 401 12.63 10.45 -17.12
C LEU A 401 12.71 10.45 -18.66
N TYR A 402 13.09 11.58 -19.25
CA TYR A 402 13.32 11.68 -20.69
C TYR A 402 14.47 10.78 -21.15
N GLU A 403 15.59 10.74 -20.41
CA GLU A 403 16.69 9.82 -20.69
C GLU A 403 16.24 8.34 -20.67
N GLY A 404 15.42 7.98 -19.67
CA GLY A 404 14.82 6.65 -19.58
C GLY A 404 13.88 6.34 -20.75
N TRP A 405 13.07 7.32 -21.16
CA TRP A 405 12.20 7.21 -22.32
C TRP A 405 12.97 7.00 -23.64
N VAL A 406 14.01 7.80 -23.90
CA VAL A 406 14.85 7.67 -25.10
C VAL A 406 15.52 6.29 -25.14
N CYS A 407 16.04 5.81 -24.01
CA CYS A 407 16.63 4.48 -23.91
C CYS A 407 15.62 3.37 -24.24
N LEU A 408 14.39 3.47 -23.73
CA LEU A 408 13.31 2.53 -24.04
C LEU A 408 12.98 2.54 -25.54
N GLN A 409 12.84 3.71 -26.14
CA GLN A 409 12.55 3.86 -27.57
C GLN A 409 13.65 3.22 -28.42
N GLU A 410 14.92 3.59 -28.19
CA GLU A 410 16.06 3.04 -28.93
C GLU A 410 16.17 1.52 -28.77
N THR A 411 16.03 1.01 -27.55
CA THR A 411 16.13 -0.42 -27.28
C THR A 411 15.00 -1.19 -27.95
N THR A 412 13.79 -0.65 -27.93
CA THR A 412 12.62 -1.24 -28.57
C THR A 412 12.78 -1.28 -30.08
N GLU A 413 13.22 -0.19 -30.71
CA GLU A 413 13.48 -0.15 -32.16
C GLU A 413 14.61 -1.09 -32.59
N ARG A 414 15.75 -1.10 -31.87
CA ARG A 414 16.83 -2.05 -32.14
C ARG A 414 16.34 -3.50 -32.08
N ARG A 415 15.50 -3.83 -31.10
CA ARG A 415 14.96 -5.20 -30.96
C ARG A 415 13.81 -5.51 -31.91
N LYS A 416 13.04 -4.52 -32.38
CA LYS A 416 12.10 -4.66 -33.50
C LYS A 416 12.85 -5.07 -34.76
N LEU A 417 13.98 -4.42 -35.08
CA LEU A 417 14.82 -4.76 -36.23
C LEU A 417 15.42 -6.17 -36.16
N LEU A 418 15.87 -6.59 -34.98
CA LEU A 418 16.39 -7.95 -34.77
C LEU A 418 15.31 -9.04 -34.85
N ASN A 419 14.07 -8.71 -34.45
CA ASN A 419 12.91 -9.59 -34.59
C ASN A 419 12.17 -9.43 -35.93
N TYR A 420 12.64 -8.53 -36.80
CA TYR A 420 12.23 -8.46 -38.18
C TYR A 420 12.92 -9.60 -38.92
N ASP A 421 12.41 -10.81 -38.69
CA ASP A 421 12.51 -11.86 -39.67
C ASP A 421 11.83 -11.29 -40.92
N GLY A 422 12.61 -10.84 -41.89
CA GLY A 422 12.06 -10.40 -43.17
C GLY A 422 11.11 -11.47 -43.73
N PRO A 423 10.26 -11.13 -44.70
CA PRO A 423 9.29 -12.07 -45.27
C PRO A 423 9.89 -13.41 -45.76
N GLU A 424 11.22 -13.47 -45.91
CA GLU A 424 11.98 -14.64 -46.33
C GLU A 424 12.61 -15.47 -45.20
N LYS A 425 12.73 -14.95 -43.97
CA LYS A 425 13.23 -15.75 -42.84
C LYS A 425 12.06 -16.47 -42.19
N VAL A 426 11.80 -17.66 -42.71
CA VAL A 426 10.98 -18.70 -42.10
C VAL A 426 11.38 -18.81 -40.62
N HIS A 427 10.59 -18.21 -39.72
CA HIS A 427 10.91 -18.22 -38.30
C HIS A 427 10.98 -19.68 -37.85
N VAL A 428 12.15 -20.18 -37.44
CA VAL A 428 12.33 -21.62 -37.25
C VAL A 428 12.02 -21.98 -35.79
N GLN A 429 10.97 -22.78 -35.56
CA GLN A 429 10.67 -23.34 -34.25
C GLN A 429 11.41 -24.66 -34.07
N THR A 430 12.04 -24.84 -32.91
CA THR A 430 12.71 -26.08 -32.53
C THR A 430 11.80 -26.93 -31.64
N CYS A 431 11.74 -28.22 -31.93
CA CYS A 431 11.12 -29.19 -31.04
C CYS A 431 11.83 -29.17 -29.67
N HIS A 432 11.08 -28.94 -28.59
CA HIS A 432 11.58 -28.82 -27.22
C HIS A 432 11.75 -30.17 -26.50
N ASN A 433 11.45 -31.28 -27.18
CA ASN A 433 11.80 -32.58 -26.65
C ASN A 433 13.32 -32.78 -26.78
N ASP A 434 14.05 -32.47 -25.71
CA ASP A 434 15.50 -32.68 -25.63
C ASP A 434 15.91 -34.15 -25.74
N ASN A 435 14.95 -35.06 -25.62
CA ASN A 435 15.14 -36.50 -25.68
C ASN A 435 14.61 -37.12 -26.98
N VAL A 436 15.02 -38.38 -27.19
CA VAL A 436 14.80 -39.22 -28.37
C VAL A 436 13.42 -39.04 -29.04
N CYS A 437 13.42 -38.71 -30.34
CA CYS A 437 12.25 -38.82 -31.20
C CYS A 437 12.07 -40.28 -31.63
N ARG A 438 10.90 -40.87 -31.39
CA ARG A 438 10.66 -42.28 -31.69
C ARG A 438 10.70 -42.53 -33.20
N ILE A 439 11.51 -43.52 -33.54
CA ILE A 439 11.85 -44.07 -34.86
C ILE A 439 10.60 -44.46 -35.64
N VAL A 440 10.57 -44.16 -36.94
CA VAL A 440 9.68 -44.85 -37.89
C VAL A 440 10.53 -45.88 -38.62
N TYR A 441 10.15 -47.15 -38.53
CA TYR A 441 10.81 -48.25 -39.25
C TYR A 441 10.56 -48.07 -40.74
N ILE A 442 11.62 -47.82 -41.51
CA ILE A 442 11.61 -47.88 -42.96
C ILE A 442 12.76 -48.83 -43.34
N PHE A 443 12.43 -49.99 -43.90
CA PHE A 443 13.37 -51.03 -44.38
C PHE A 443 14.40 -51.56 -43.37
N GLY A 444 13.98 -52.02 -42.19
CA GLY A 444 14.79 -52.92 -41.34
C GLY A 444 16.02 -52.31 -40.63
N ALA A 445 16.41 -51.07 -40.90
CA ALA A 445 17.49 -50.38 -40.21
C ALA A 445 16.95 -49.42 -39.13
N THR A 446 17.42 -49.61 -37.89
CA THR A 446 16.99 -48.81 -36.73
C THR A 446 17.92 -47.61 -36.55
N LEU A 447 17.55 -46.45 -37.10
CA LEU A 447 18.29 -45.20 -36.88
C LEU A 447 17.72 -44.49 -35.64
N THR A 448 18.35 -44.68 -34.48
CA THR A 448 18.10 -43.91 -33.27
C THR A 448 18.69 -42.51 -33.40
N HIS A 449 17.86 -41.50 -33.68
CA HIS A 449 18.29 -40.11 -33.53
C HIS A 449 18.22 -39.71 -32.06
N ASN A 450 19.39 -39.53 -31.44
CA ASN A 450 19.51 -39.34 -29.99
C ASN A 450 19.05 -37.96 -29.47
N GLN A 451 18.75 -36.97 -30.32
CA GLN A 451 18.26 -35.66 -29.89
C GLN A 451 17.26 -35.11 -30.90
N CYS A 452 16.01 -34.86 -30.48
CA CYS A 452 15.00 -34.35 -31.39
C CYS A 452 15.06 -32.82 -31.51
N ARG A 453 16.14 -32.30 -32.10
CA ARG A 453 16.32 -30.87 -32.39
C ARG A 453 15.74 -30.47 -33.74
N LYS A 454 14.60 -31.03 -34.12
CA LYS A 454 13.98 -30.70 -35.42
C LYS A 454 13.54 -29.24 -35.41
N THR A 455 14.22 -28.43 -36.21
CA THR A 455 13.89 -27.03 -36.47
C THR A 455 13.03 -26.99 -37.74
N VAL A 456 11.82 -26.43 -37.66
CA VAL A 456 10.90 -26.26 -38.81
C VAL A 456 10.30 -24.86 -38.82
N SER A 457 9.67 -24.47 -39.92
CA SER A 457 8.93 -23.21 -40.01
C SER A 457 7.91 -23.01 -38.89
N THR A 458 7.74 -21.75 -38.46
CA THR A 458 6.81 -21.36 -37.42
C THR A 458 5.39 -21.72 -37.79
N GLY A 459 4.66 -22.31 -36.85
CA GLY A 459 3.32 -22.82 -37.07
C GLY A 459 3.28 -24.29 -37.49
N THR A 460 4.41 -24.89 -37.88
CA THR A 460 4.48 -26.32 -38.24
C THR A 460 4.61 -27.23 -37.03
N LEU A 461 5.21 -26.75 -35.93
CA LEU A 461 5.27 -27.51 -34.68
C LEU A 461 3.94 -27.44 -33.92
N LYS A 462 3.59 -28.56 -33.28
CA LYS A 462 2.43 -28.68 -32.41
C LYS A 462 2.74 -28.03 -31.07
N ARG A 463 1.89 -27.12 -30.63
CA ARG A 463 1.96 -26.53 -29.28
C ARG A 463 1.40 -27.51 -28.26
N CYS A 464 1.95 -27.50 -27.05
CA CYS A 464 1.30 -28.18 -25.93
C CYS A 464 -0.09 -27.57 -25.70
N GLY A 465 -1.15 -28.38 -25.74
CA GLY A 465 -2.52 -27.90 -25.49
C GLY A 465 -2.76 -27.40 -24.07
N GLY A 466 -1.86 -27.70 -23.12
CA GLY A 466 -1.94 -27.22 -21.75
C GLY A 466 -1.33 -25.83 -21.56
N CYS A 467 -0.01 -25.71 -21.63
CA CYS A 467 0.68 -24.44 -21.38
C CYS A 467 0.84 -23.55 -22.62
N LEU A 468 0.69 -24.08 -23.84
CA LEU A 468 0.93 -23.38 -25.12
C LEU A 468 2.36 -22.82 -25.35
N HIS A 469 3.25 -22.94 -24.37
CA HIS A 469 4.61 -22.39 -24.42
C HIS A 469 5.63 -23.32 -25.10
N THR A 470 5.36 -24.63 -25.10
CA THR A 470 6.32 -25.65 -25.59
C THR A 470 5.88 -26.21 -26.94
N TYR A 471 6.84 -26.39 -27.85
CA TYR A 471 6.61 -26.82 -29.24
C TYR A 471 7.17 -28.21 -29.51
N TYR A 472 6.43 -29.04 -30.23
CA TYR A 472 6.77 -30.43 -30.53
C TYR A 472 6.56 -30.77 -32.00
N CYS A 473 7.52 -31.49 -32.61
CA CYS A 473 7.36 -31.93 -33.99
C CYS A 473 6.33 -33.04 -34.17
N SER A 474 5.96 -33.73 -33.08
CA SER A 474 4.91 -34.74 -33.11
C SER A 474 4.26 -34.94 -31.73
N LYS A 475 3.07 -35.56 -31.71
CA LYS A 475 2.40 -35.98 -30.46
C LYS A 475 3.27 -36.98 -29.67
N SER A 476 4.13 -37.75 -30.33
CA SER A 476 5.01 -38.71 -29.65
C SER A 476 6.06 -38.00 -28.80
N CYS A 477 6.65 -36.91 -29.31
CA CYS A 477 7.62 -36.08 -28.59
C CYS A 477 6.98 -35.41 -27.39
N GLN A 478 5.78 -34.86 -27.58
CA GLN A 478 5.00 -34.27 -26.50
C GLN A 478 4.73 -35.30 -25.39
N ARG A 479 4.24 -36.51 -25.74
CA ARG A 479 3.99 -37.57 -24.75
C ARG A 479 5.26 -38.03 -24.05
N TYR A 480 6.37 -38.09 -24.76
CA TYR A 480 7.66 -38.49 -24.20
C TYR A 480 8.14 -37.46 -23.18
N ASP A 481 8.26 -36.19 -23.59
CA ASP A 481 8.68 -35.08 -22.73
C ASP A 481 7.71 -34.89 -21.54
N TRP A 482 6.42 -35.16 -21.75
CA TRP A 482 5.44 -35.20 -20.66
C TRP A 482 5.70 -36.31 -19.63
N ARG A 483 6.02 -37.54 -20.07
CA ARG A 483 6.19 -38.69 -19.17
C ARG A 483 7.58 -38.79 -18.55
N ARG A 484 8.61 -38.43 -19.31
CA ARG A 484 10.03 -38.65 -18.96
C ARG A 484 10.88 -37.39 -18.97
N GLY A 485 10.38 -36.30 -19.54
CA GLY A 485 11.04 -35.00 -19.52
C GLY A 485 10.57 -34.13 -18.35
N LYS A 486 10.91 -32.84 -18.43
CA LYS A 486 10.58 -31.85 -17.39
C LYS A 486 9.26 -31.11 -17.68
N HIS A 487 8.64 -31.38 -18.82
CA HIS A 487 7.52 -30.58 -19.28
C HIS A 487 6.26 -30.72 -18.43
N LYS A 488 5.97 -31.88 -17.83
CA LYS A 488 4.79 -32.03 -16.96
C LYS A 488 4.80 -31.02 -15.80
N ALA A 489 5.90 -30.96 -15.05
CA ALA A 489 6.05 -30.00 -13.94
C ALA A 489 6.05 -28.53 -14.41
N TYR A 490 6.61 -28.24 -15.58
CA TYR A 490 6.53 -26.91 -16.18
C TYR A 490 5.09 -26.54 -16.59
N CYS A 491 4.41 -27.44 -17.30
CA CYS A 491 3.07 -27.22 -17.81
C CYS A 491 2.06 -27.04 -16.68
N THR A 492 2.14 -27.86 -15.62
CA THR A 492 1.32 -27.71 -14.42
C THR A 492 1.48 -26.31 -13.82
N ARG A 493 2.71 -25.83 -13.61
CA ARG A 493 2.97 -24.47 -13.09
C ARG A 493 2.44 -23.34 -13.99
N VAL A 494 2.44 -23.52 -15.31
CA VAL A 494 1.87 -22.52 -16.24
C VAL A 494 0.35 -22.58 -16.25
N GLN A 495 -0.23 -23.77 -16.17
CA GLN A 495 -1.68 -23.97 -16.12
C GLN A 495 -2.27 -23.48 -14.81
N GLU A 496 -1.62 -23.71 -13.66
CA GLU A 496 -2.00 -23.13 -12.38
C GLU A 496 -2.04 -21.61 -12.46
N ARG A 497 -1.01 -20.97 -13.04
CA ARG A 497 -1.01 -19.52 -13.31
C ARG A 497 -2.15 -19.07 -14.23
N SER A 498 -2.51 -19.88 -15.23
CA SER A 498 -3.50 -19.52 -16.27
C SER A 498 -4.95 -19.75 -15.84
N ALA A 499 -5.26 -20.88 -15.19
CA ALA A 499 -6.58 -21.17 -14.64
C ALA A 499 -6.95 -20.10 -13.61
N TRP A 500 -5.98 -19.73 -12.78
CA TRP A 500 -6.11 -18.67 -11.81
C TRP A 500 -6.38 -17.29 -12.45
N SER A 501 -5.83 -17.01 -13.64
CA SER A 501 -6.14 -15.79 -14.40
C SER A 501 -7.56 -15.77 -14.98
N ARG A 502 -8.14 -16.94 -15.29
CA ARG A 502 -9.49 -17.08 -15.88
C ARG A 502 -10.60 -17.11 -14.84
N GLU A 503 -10.32 -17.62 -13.66
CA GLU A 503 -11.27 -17.69 -12.55
C GLU A 503 -11.40 -16.37 -11.78
N ARG A 504 -10.66 -15.32 -12.16
CA ARG A 504 -10.94 -13.97 -11.63
C ARG A 504 -12.40 -13.65 -11.99
N PRO A 505 -13.29 -13.43 -11.00
CA PRO A 505 -14.58 -12.86 -11.27
C PRO A 505 -14.32 -11.57 -12.04
N THR A 506 -14.87 -11.48 -13.25
CA THR A 506 -15.00 -10.18 -13.90
C THR A 506 -15.90 -9.42 -12.96
N VAL A 507 -15.32 -8.61 -12.06
CA VAL A 507 -16.07 -7.67 -11.26
C VAL A 507 -16.67 -6.75 -12.31
N LEU A 508 -17.93 -7.02 -12.67
CA LEU A 508 -18.74 -6.12 -13.45
C LEU A 508 -18.78 -4.85 -12.59
N VAL A 509 -17.94 -3.90 -12.96
CA VAL A 509 -18.09 -2.51 -12.55
C VAL A 509 -19.46 -2.14 -13.09
N GLN A 510 -20.48 -2.21 -12.24
CA GLN A 510 -21.74 -1.58 -12.51
C GLN A 510 -21.42 -0.09 -12.57
N ASP A 511 -21.44 0.47 -13.77
CA ASP A 511 -21.39 1.91 -13.96
C ASP A 511 -22.53 2.53 -13.15
N PRO A 512 -22.24 3.43 -12.20
CA PRO A 512 -23.29 4.17 -11.51
C PRO A 512 -23.82 5.22 -12.50
N HIS A 513 -25.05 5.00 -12.96
CA HIS A 513 -25.90 6.05 -13.51
C HIS A 513 -26.44 6.96 -12.41
#